data_AF-A0A1V2IFK4-F1
#
_entry.id   AF-A0A1V2IFK4-F1
#
_cell.length_a   1.000
_cell.length_b   1.000
_cell.length_c   1.000
_cell.angle_alpha   90.00
_cell.angle_beta   90.00
_cell.angle_gamma   90.00
#
_symmetry.space_group_name_H-M   'P 1'
#
loop_
_entity.id
_entity.type
_entity.pdbx_description
1 polymer ?
#
loop_
_entity_poly.entity_id
_entity_poly.type
_entity_poly.pdbx_seq_one_letter_code
_entity_poly.pdbx_strand_id
1 'polypeptide(L)'
;MMVGGEGGPLRKDGGVAFAPTCRRCLALIDRFYPMPHADQRLSLVAQLAADVVCDQGFAEVHGVPGDQQTELRKRIRKLVRTRTGHGTKIFCRESTIYAECREIYDQHASAHARVAAEAVSEFLTAGGEAPSRRPADWVVSWEAWDVD
;
A
#
# COMPACT_ATOMS: atom_id res chain seq x y z
N MET A 1 -0.25 -21.32 27.12
CA MET A 1 -1.42 -20.93 27.93
C MET A 1 -2.12 -19.81 27.16
N MET A 2 -3.31 -20.07 26.62
CA MET A 2 -4.05 -19.13 25.76
C MET A 2 -5.07 -18.38 26.63
N VAL A 3 -5.00 -17.05 26.64
CA VAL A 3 -6.00 -16.19 27.27
C VAL A 3 -6.93 -15.70 26.16
N GLY A 4 -8.19 -16.13 26.21
CA GLY A 4 -9.25 -15.72 25.29
C GLY A 4 -9.72 -14.29 25.63
N GLY A 5 -9.89 -13.47 24.60
CA GLY A 5 -10.46 -12.12 24.72
C GLY A 5 -11.95 -12.15 25.05
N GLU A 6 -12.37 -11.17 25.85
CA GLU A 6 -13.69 -11.02 26.49
C GLU A 6 -14.89 -11.25 25.56
N GLY A 7 -15.81 -12.11 26.01
CA GLY A 7 -17.04 -12.46 25.31
C GLY A 7 -18.12 -11.38 25.44
N GLY A 8 -18.76 -11.04 24.33
CA GLY A 8 -20.00 -10.26 24.29
C GLY A 8 -21.21 -11.03 24.84
N PRO A 9 -22.38 -10.37 24.99
CA PRO A 9 -23.48 -10.88 25.80
C PRO A 9 -24.12 -12.15 25.20
N LEU A 10 -24.39 -13.09 26.10
CA LEU A 10 -24.89 -14.44 25.85
C LEU A 10 -26.29 -14.42 25.21
N ARG A 11 -26.46 -15.09 24.07
CA ARG A 11 -27.79 -15.46 23.55
C ARG A 11 -28.33 -16.68 24.31
N LYS A 12 -29.67 -16.77 24.42
CA LYS A 12 -30.42 -17.77 25.20
C LYS A 12 -30.14 -19.24 24.85
N ASP A 13 -29.51 -19.52 23.71
CA ASP A 13 -29.24 -20.88 23.23
C ASP A 13 -27.77 -21.33 23.44
N GLY A 14 -27.15 -20.93 24.56
CA GLY A 14 -26.05 -21.65 25.23
C GLY A 14 -24.71 -21.87 24.49
N GLY A 15 -24.60 -21.53 23.21
CA GLY A 15 -23.34 -21.60 22.47
C GLY A 15 -22.60 -20.27 22.54
N VAL A 16 -21.48 -20.21 23.27
CA VAL A 16 -20.54 -19.10 23.14
C VAL A 16 -19.97 -19.13 21.72
N ALA A 17 -20.49 -18.26 20.85
CA ALA A 17 -19.94 -18.09 19.51
C ALA A 17 -18.62 -17.34 19.62
N PHE A 18 -17.53 -18.07 19.83
CA PHE A 18 -16.19 -17.50 19.78
C PHE A 18 -15.91 -17.05 18.34
N ALA A 19 -15.68 -15.74 18.16
CA ALA A 19 -15.07 -15.28 16.92
C ALA A 19 -13.71 -15.98 16.79
N PRO A 20 -13.41 -16.64 15.66
CA PRO A 20 -12.15 -17.33 15.50
C PRO A 20 -10.99 -16.34 15.51
N THR A 21 -10.18 -16.38 16.58
CA THR A 21 -9.03 -15.48 16.76
C THR A 21 -7.72 -16.07 16.22
N CYS A 22 -7.70 -17.35 15.88
CA CYS A 22 -6.50 -18.03 15.41
C CYS A 22 -6.30 -17.83 13.89
N ARG A 23 -5.06 -17.62 13.43
CA ARG A 23 -4.74 -17.45 11.98
C ARG A 23 -5.34 -18.56 11.11
N ARG A 24 -5.31 -19.80 11.59
CA ARG A 24 -5.86 -20.97 10.90
C ARG A 24 -7.39 -20.94 10.82
N CYS A 25 -8.03 -20.42 11.87
CA CYS A 25 -9.47 -20.32 11.99
C CYS A 25 -10.00 -19.20 11.08
N LEU A 26 -9.30 -18.06 11.05
CA LEU A 26 -9.57 -16.98 10.09
C LEU A 26 -9.38 -17.46 8.64
N ALA A 27 -8.32 -18.22 8.35
CA ALA A 27 -8.11 -18.80 7.02
C ALA A 27 -9.16 -19.84 6.60
N LEU A 28 -9.87 -20.47 7.54
CA LEU A 28 -11.01 -21.35 7.24
C LEU A 28 -12.27 -20.52 6.93
N ILE A 29 -12.50 -19.44 7.68
CA ILE A 29 -13.59 -18.49 7.40
C ILE A 29 -13.39 -17.81 6.04
N ASP A 30 -12.16 -17.42 5.71
CA ASP A 30 -11.82 -16.74 4.45
C ASP A 30 -12.23 -17.55 3.21
N ARG A 31 -12.26 -18.88 3.30
CA ARG A 31 -12.70 -19.77 2.21
C ARG A 31 -14.18 -19.66 1.87
N PHE A 32 -15.00 -19.13 2.78
CA PHE A 32 -16.42 -18.94 2.55
C PHE A 32 -16.73 -17.60 1.86
N TYR A 33 -15.73 -16.72 1.72
CA TYR A 33 -15.86 -15.50 0.94
C TYR A 33 -15.42 -15.76 -0.51
N PRO A 34 -16.14 -15.22 -1.49
CA PRO A 34 -15.75 -15.35 -2.89
C PRO A 34 -14.40 -14.68 -3.11
N MET A 35 -13.54 -15.33 -3.89
CA MET A 35 -12.25 -14.75 -4.24
C MET A 35 -12.50 -13.47 -5.05
N PRO A 36 -11.88 -12.33 -4.66
CA PRO A 36 -12.09 -11.09 -5.40
C PRO A 36 -11.56 -11.24 -6.82
N HIS A 37 -12.34 -10.75 -7.78
CA HIS A 37 -11.93 -10.74 -9.17
C HIS A 37 -10.84 -9.70 -9.32
N ALA A 38 -9.70 -10.09 -9.92
CA ALA A 38 -8.63 -9.15 -10.15
C ALA A 38 -9.12 -8.05 -11.10
N ASP A 39 -9.11 -6.80 -10.65
CA ASP A 39 -9.46 -5.65 -11.49
C ASP A 39 -8.46 -5.57 -12.66
N GLN A 40 -8.94 -5.21 -13.85
CA GLN A 40 -8.12 -5.07 -15.06
C GLN A 40 -7.00 -4.03 -14.86
N ARG A 41 -7.27 -2.98 -14.06
CA ARG A 41 -6.32 -1.93 -13.69
C ARG A 41 -5.13 -2.44 -12.90
N LEU A 42 -5.27 -3.59 -12.23
CA LEU A 42 -4.28 -4.07 -11.27
C LEU A 42 -2.90 -4.28 -11.89
N SER A 43 -2.84 -4.78 -13.13
CA SER A 43 -1.58 -4.99 -13.84
C SER A 43 -0.91 -3.66 -14.22
N LEU A 44 -1.69 -2.70 -14.72
CA LEU A 44 -1.19 -1.39 -15.14
C LEU A 44 -0.67 -0.60 -13.93
N VAL A 45 -1.48 -0.48 -12.86
CA VAL A 45 -1.09 0.23 -11.64
C VAL A 45 0.13 -0.42 -10.99
N ALA A 46 0.23 -1.76 -11.01
CA ALA A 46 1.42 -2.44 -10.51
C ALA A 46 2.69 -2.10 -11.31
N GLN A 47 2.58 -1.96 -12.63
CA GLN A 47 3.70 -1.58 -13.49
C GLN A 47 4.12 -0.13 -13.24
N LEU A 48 3.18 0.80 -13.25
CA LEU A 48 3.45 2.23 -12.98
C LEU A 48 4.10 2.43 -11.62
N ALA A 49 3.54 1.80 -10.57
CA ALA A 49 4.13 1.86 -9.23
C ALA A 49 5.54 1.26 -9.20
N ALA A 50 5.77 0.15 -9.93
CA ALA A 50 7.10 -0.45 -10.02
C ALA A 50 8.09 0.42 -10.82
N ASP A 51 7.65 1.10 -11.88
CA ASP A 51 8.47 2.04 -12.66
C ASP A 51 8.94 3.19 -11.77
N VAL A 52 7.99 3.83 -11.06
CA VAL A 52 8.28 4.91 -10.11
C VAL A 52 9.25 4.47 -9.01
N VAL A 53 9.08 3.27 -8.45
CA VAL A 53 10.04 2.73 -7.46
C VAL A 53 11.41 2.49 -8.08
N CYS A 54 11.49 2.08 -9.34
CA CYS A 54 12.78 1.88 -10.03
C CYS A 54 13.48 3.21 -10.30
N ASP A 55 12.73 4.27 -10.59
CA ASP A 55 13.27 5.58 -10.94
C ASP A 55 13.67 6.42 -9.71
N GLN A 56 12.92 6.29 -8.60
CA GLN A 56 13.07 7.17 -7.44
C GLN A 56 13.35 6.42 -6.14
N GLY A 57 13.11 5.11 -6.08
CA GLY A 57 13.23 4.30 -4.87
C GLY A 57 12.01 4.33 -3.95
N PHE A 58 10.98 5.10 -4.28
CA PHE A 58 9.76 5.22 -3.49
C PHE A 58 8.54 5.48 -4.38
N ALA A 59 7.39 4.91 -4.03
CA ALA A 59 6.11 5.19 -4.66
C ALA A 59 4.94 5.09 -3.68
N GLU A 60 3.90 5.89 -3.94
CA GLU A 60 2.61 5.82 -3.24
C GLU A 60 1.51 5.46 -4.21
N VAL A 61 0.65 4.50 -3.86
CA VAL A 61 -0.54 4.16 -4.64
C VAL A 61 -1.77 4.46 -3.82
N HIS A 62 -2.61 5.39 -4.28
CA HIS A 62 -3.78 5.89 -3.55
C HIS A 62 -5.08 5.26 -4.07
N GLY A 63 -6.08 5.14 -3.21
CA GLY A 63 -7.43 4.72 -3.61
C GLY A 63 -7.57 3.23 -3.96
N VAL A 64 -6.66 2.37 -3.48
CA VAL A 64 -6.65 0.95 -3.84
C VAL A 64 -7.77 0.20 -3.09
N PRO A 65 -8.70 -0.47 -3.80
CA PRO A 65 -9.73 -1.29 -3.19
C PRO A 65 -9.13 -2.38 -2.29
N GLY A 66 -9.69 -2.56 -1.10
CA GLY A 66 -9.12 -3.41 -0.04
C GLY A 66 -8.88 -4.87 -0.46
N ASP A 67 -9.74 -5.39 -1.31
CA ASP A 67 -9.66 -6.73 -1.89
C ASP A 67 -8.49 -6.88 -2.89
N GLN A 68 -8.13 -5.79 -3.57
CA GLN A 68 -7.02 -5.75 -4.54
C GLN A 68 -5.66 -5.45 -3.89
N GLN A 69 -5.64 -4.84 -2.70
CA GLN A 69 -4.41 -4.42 -2.01
C GLN A 69 -3.41 -5.57 -1.83
N THR A 70 -3.87 -6.77 -1.47
CA THR A 70 -2.94 -7.90 -1.25
C THR A 70 -2.26 -8.36 -2.53
N GLU A 71 -2.99 -8.42 -3.63
CA GLU A 71 -2.46 -8.85 -4.92
C GLU A 71 -1.57 -7.77 -5.55
N LEU A 72 -1.97 -6.50 -5.44
CA LEU A 72 -1.17 -5.37 -5.91
C LEU A 72 0.21 -5.34 -5.24
N ARG A 73 0.27 -5.47 -3.91
CA ARG A 73 1.54 -5.52 -3.16
C ARG A 73 2.44 -6.68 -3.60
N LYS A 74 1.87 -7.85 -3.87
CA LYS A 74 2.64 -9.01 -4.36
C LYS A 74 3.25 -8.72 -5.73
N ARG A 75 2.46 -8.16 -6.65
CA ARG A 75 2.91 -7.86 -8.01
C ARG A 75 3.96 -6.75 -8.04
N ILE A 76 3.78 -5.65 -7.31
CA ILE A 76 4.80 -4.59 -7.20
C ILE A 76 6.12 -5.18 -6.71
N ARG A 77 6.11 -5.95 -5.62
CA ARG A 77 7.33 -6.58 -5.08
C ARG A 77 8.00 -7.50 -6.11
N LYS A 78 7.20 -8.26 -6.87
CA LYS A 78 7.72 -9.14 -7.92
C LYS A 78 8.37 -8.33 -9.04
N LEU A 79 7.68 -7.30 -9.54
CA LEU A 79 8.16 -6.47 -10.66
C LEU A 79 9.45 -5.72 -10.30
N VAL A 80 9.47 -5.06 -9.14
CA VAL A 80 10.68 -4.34 -8.68
C VAL A 80 11.84 -5.33 -8.53
N ARG A 81 11.63 -6.46 -7.84
CA ARG A 81 12.68 -7.48 -7.68
C ARG A 81 13.18 -8.04 -9.01
N THR A 82 12.30 -8.26 -9.99
CA THR A 82 12.69 -8.75 -11.32
C THR A 82 13.54 -7.72 -12.07
N ARG A 83 13.25 -6.43 -11.91
CA ARG A 83 13.94 -5.35 -12.63
C ARG A 83 15.26 -4.94 -12.00
N THR A 84 15.30 -4.87 -10.67
CA THR A 84 16.42 -4.27 -9.93
C THR A 84 17.22 -5.29 -9.14
N GLY A 85 16.69 -6.50 -8.95
CA GLY A 85 17.30 -7.53 -8.09
C GLY A 85 17.14 -7.27 -6.59
N HIS A 86 16.61 -6.11 -6.19
CA HIS A 86 16.52 -5.69 -4.79
C HIS A 86 15.19 -6.07 -4.13
N GLY A 87 15.18 -6.03 -2.80
CA GLY A 87 13.98 -6.22 -1.99
C GLY A 87 13.20 -4.91 -1.85
N THR A 88 11.87 -5.01 -1.85
CA THR A 88 10.99 -3.84 -1.64
C THR A 88 10.19 -4.03 -0.35
N LYS A 89 10.21 -3.02 0.52
CA LYS A 89 9.30 -2.92 1.67
C LYS A 89 8.01 -2.27 1.18
N ILE A 90 6.88 -2.86 1.56
CA ILE A 90 5.58 -2.34 1.15
C ILE A 90 4.67 -2.30 2.37
N PHE A 91 4.14 -1.11 2.66
CA PHE A 91 3.23 -0.82 3.74
C PHE A 91 1.85 -0.47 3.18
N CYS A 92 0.81 -0.71 3.96
CA CYS A 92 -0.54 -0.35 3.60
C CYS A 92 -1.17 0.39 4.76
N ARG A 93 -1.75 1.56 4.49
CA ARG A 93 -2.51 2.34 5.45
C ARG A 93 -3.79 2.76 4.77
N GLU A 94 -4.92 2.33 5.32
CA GLU A 94 -6.25 2.61 4.77
C GLU A 94 -6.35 2.11 3.30
N SER A 95 -6.53 3.01 2.34
CA SER A 95 -6.56 2.72 0.90
C SER A 95 -5.23 3.02 0.18
N THR A 96 -4.19 3.39 0.92
CA THR A 96 -2.90 3.80 0.36
C THR A 96 -1.83 2.73 0.58
N ILE A 97 -1.12 2.41 -0.49
CA ILE A 97 0.02 1.50 -0.49
C ILE A 97 1.30 2.31 -0.68
N TYR A 98 2.24 2.14 0.24
CA TYR A 98 3.57 2.76 0.18
C TYR A 98 4.59 1.70 -0.18
N ALA A 99 5.38 1.90 -1.23
CA ALA A 99 6.42 1.01 -1.67
C ALA A 99 7.78 1.72 -1.60
N GLU A 100 8.75 1.09 -0.94
CA GLU A 100 10.09 1.64 -0.75
C GLU A 100 11.16 0.58 -1.08
N CYS A 101 12.12 0.97 -1.91
CA CYS A 101 13.33 0.21 -2.18
C CYS A 101 14.52 1.05 -1.74
N ARG A 102 15.09 0.71 -0.57
CA ARG A 102 16.12 1.51 0.10
C ARG A 102 17.38 1.66 -0.75
N GLU A 103 17.78 0.59 -1.43
CA GLU A 103 18.98 0.57 -2.27
C GLU A 103 18.89 1.55 -3.44
N ILE A 104 17.68 1.73 -4.00
CA ILE A 104 17.44 2.69 -5.07
C ILE A 104 17.27 4.09 -4.49
N TYR A 105 16.55 4.21 -3.38
CA TYR A 105 16.39 5.49 -2.69
C TYR A 105 17.75 6.10 -2.31
N ASP A 106 18.67 5.29 -1.80
CA ASP A 106 20.02 5.71 -1.42
C ASP A 106 20.84 6.21 -2.63
N GLN A 107 20.60 5.67 -3.84
CA GLN A 107 21.23 6.16 -5.08
C GLN A 107 20.74 7.57 -5.45
N HIS A 108 19.49 7.90 -5.12
CA HIS A 108 18.87 9.19 -5.41
C HIS A 108 18.81 10.13 -4.20
N ALA A 109 19.44 9.76 -3.07
CA ALA A 109 19.31 10.47 -1.80
C ALA A 109 19.68 11.95 -1.88
N SER A 110 20.72 12.32 -2.64
CA SER A 110 21.13 13.72 -2.81
C SER A 110 20.11 14.53 -3.61
N ALA A 111 19.47 13.93 -4.63
CA ALA A 111 18.42 14.58 -5.40
C ALA A 111 17.16 14.80 -4.55
N HIS A 112 16.76 13.77 -3.79
CA HIS A 112 15.65 13.84 -2.85
C HIS A 112 15.87 14.88 -1.75
N ALA A 113 17.06 14.93 -1.17
CA ALA A 113 17.42 15.92 -0.15
C ALA A 113 17.32 17.35 -0.69
N ARG A 114 17.74 17.58 -1.95
CA ARG A 114 17.62 18.89 -2.58
C ARG A 114 16.15 19.28 -2.79
N VAL A 115 15.34 18.39 -3.35
CA VAL A 115 13.90 18.64 -3.59
C VAL A 115 13.17 18.91 -2.26
N ALA A 116 13.49 18.15 -1.21
CA ALA A 116 12.94 18.37 0.12
C ALA A 116 13.35 19.72 0.72
N ALA A 117 14.63 20.10 0.61
CA ALA A 117 15.12 21.39 1.09
C ALA A 117 14.46 22.57 0.35
N GLU A 118 14.30 22.46 -0.97
CA GLU A 118 13.60 23.46 -1.79
C GLU A 118 12.14 23.60 -1.35
N ALA A 119 11.42 22.49 -1.15
CA ALA A 119 10.03 22.51 -0.71
C ALA A 119 9.85 23.11 0.70
N VAL A 120 10.76 22.79 1.64
CA VAL A 120 10.74 23.39 3.00
C VAL A 120 11.05 24.88 2.92
N SER A 121 12.04 25.29 2.12
CA SER A 121 12.36 26.70 1.93
C SER A 121 11.17 27.47 1.37
N GLU A 122 10.52 26.93 0.35
CA GLU A 122 9.35 27.54 -0.29
C GLU A 122 8.20 27.71 0.73
N PHE A 123 7.88 26.67 1.49
CA PHE A 123 6.85 26.71 2.54
C PHE A 123 7.13 27.79 3.60
N LEU A 124 8.39 27.89 4.06
CA LEU A 124 8.79 28.89 5.04
C LEU A 124 8.69 30.31 4.46
N THR A 125 9.02 30.50 3.18
CA THR A 125 8.92 31.81 2.51
C THR A 125 7.49 32.22 2.16
N ALA A 126 6.60 31.25 1.92
CA ALA A 126 5.19 31.47 1.62
C ALA A 126 4.32 31.71 2.88
N GLY A 127 4.93 31.93 4.04
CA GLY A 127 4.20 32.18 5.28
C GLY A 127 3.47 30.96 5.85
N GLY A 128 3.86 29.74 5.46
CA GLY A 128 3.24 28.50 5.93
C GLY A 128 2.07 28.01 5.08
N GLU A 129 1.78 28.65 3.94
CA GLU A 129 0.84 28.12 2.95
C GLU A 129 1.61 27.24 1.96
N ALA A 130 1.29 25.94 1.89
CA ALA A 130 1.88 25.08 0.88
C ALA A 130 1.29 25.45 -0.51
N PRO A 131 2.11 25.74 -1.54
CA PRO A 131 1.59 25.96 -2.88
C PRO A 131 0.78 24.75 -3.33
N SER A 132 -0.34 24.96 -4.03
CA SER A 132 -1.11 23.87 -4.63
C SER A 132 -0.29 23.23 -5.75
N ARG A 133 0.55 22.25 -5.41
CA ARG A 133 1.38 21.53 -6.36
C ARG A 133 0.57 20.43 -7.03
N ARG A 134 0.94 20.09 -8.28
CA ARG A 134 0.47 18.85 -8.90
C ARG A 134 0.79 17.67 -7.97
N PRO A 135 -0.03 16.60 -7.98
CA PRO A 135 0.33 15.36 -7.31
C PRO A 135 1.75 15.00 -7.72
N ALA A 136 2.57 14.68 -6.73
CA ALA A 136 3.98 14.43 -6.99
C ALA A 136 4.16 13.24 -7.94
N ASP A 137 5.24 13.24 -8.72
CA ASP A 137 5.50 12.22 -9.74
C ASP A 137 5.63 10.79 -9.16
N TRP A 138 5.78 10.69 -7.84
CA TRP A 138 5.80 9.42 -7.10
C TRP A 138 4.43 8.91 -6.62
N VAL A 139 3.34 9.63 -6.91
CA VAL A 139 1.97 9.28 -6.52
C VAL A 139 1.21 8.71 -7.72
N VAL A 140 0.79 7.46 -7.59
CA VAL A 140 -0.07 6.76 -8.56
C VAL A 140 -1.49 6.68 -7.97
N SER A 141 -2.46 7.33 -8.61
CA SER A 141 -3.87 7.16 -8.23
C SER A 141 -4.45 5.93 -8.90
N TRP A 142 -5.15 5.08 -8.15
CA TRP A 142 -5.89 3.93 -8.70
C TRP A 142 -7.03 4.37 -9.64
N GLU A 143 -7.74 5.43 -9.26
CA GLU A 143 -8.93 5.94 -9.98
C GLU A 143 -8.59 6.71 -11.26
N ALA A 144 -7.33 7.10 -11.43
CA ALA A 144 -6.88 7.84 -12.61
C ALA A 144 -6.82 6.99 -13.89
N TRP A 145 -6.99 5.67 -13.77
CA TRP A 145 -6.84 4.73 -14.87
C TRP A 145 -8.17 4.04 -15.11
N ASP A 146 -8.83 4.35 -16.23
CA ASP A 146 -9.90 3.49 -16.75
C ASP A 146 -9.31 2.56 -17.81
N VAL A 147 -9.70 1.30 -17.75
CA VAL A 147 -9.30 0.29 -18.74
C VAL A 147 -10.60 -0.15 -19.39
N ASP A 148 -10.89 0.41 -20.57
CA ASP A 148 -12.00 0.02 -21.44
C ASP A 148 -11.80 -1.38 -22.03
#